data_AF-A0A963YNM8-F1
#
_entry.id   AF-A0A963YNM8-F1
#
_cell.length_a   1.000
_cell.length_b   1.000
_cell.length_c   1.000
_cell.angle_alpha   90.00
_cell.angle_beta   90.00
_cell.angle_gamma   90.00
#
_symmetry.space_group_name_H-M   'P 1'
#
loop_
_entity.id
_entity.type
_entity.pdbx_description
1 polymer ?
#
loop_
_entity_poly.entity_id
_entity_poly.type
_entity_poly.pdbx_seq_one_letter_code
_entity_poly.pdbx_strand_id
1 'polypeptide(L)'
;MSAGSGFDWFTGLATLNAPCPPALRHADGLQRFFLAPNHADFGAAVPRILMHECLHIFQLAGSAWLQRMVAEEWQRVLAFEADGKAPPLGPLRTAWGQRAGDMPYSVRDIVECLARFWDIHIRDPRTILDENDTAPGPYDYLAYEYALRAGAKLDSYPKPYLHIQIAALHSPAIAKLGAASPQHNEKRASWATQLLFPLVGFLALNTTDPVRAFITGMDDILGDPDGLIIPTAATADGIDHIELTWLNAWPQLTPRLAAALAKAGLPLDAHPMGLADQPGWSDHPVWRFSKGRAQALARYLDAIALAPPPPDAPAWKLTLADKIAETMKKNRFAVHAFPGLPVFRAALGFAFAPPLLRLSDATLPASGNSFASLPWPLDDQTLTATVTDTARRHRALRDADVAARYGLPATAFTRS
;
A
#
# COMPACT_ATOMS: atom_id res chain seq x y z
N MET A 1 -12.93 20.59 12.48
CA MET A 1 -12.23 19.30 12.35
C MET A 1 -10.86 19.49 12.95
N SER A 2 -10.51 18.78 14.02
CA SER A 2 -9.11 18.72 14.44
C SER A 2 -8.29 18.25 13.23
N ALA A 3 -7.16 18.90 12.95
CA ALA A 3 -6.29 18.48 11.86
C ALA A 3 -5.68 17.13 12.25
N GLY A 4 -6.42 16.05 12.01
CA GLY A 4 -5.97 14.69 12.24
C GLY A 4 -4.88 14.32 11.24
N SER A 5 -4.02 13.38 11.63
CA SER A 5 -3.09 12.78 10.67
C SER A 5 -3.84 12.06 9.56
N GLY A 6 -3.31 12.10 8.34
CA GLY A 6 -3.90 11.40 7.19
C GLY A 6 -3.25 11.74 5.86
N PHE A 7 -3.58 10.93 4.86
CA PHE A 7 -3.12 11.07 3.48
C PHE A 7 -4.22 11.58 2.56
N ASP A 8 -3.93 12.64 1.80
CA ASP A 8 -4.81 13.15 0.75
C ASP A 8 -4.42 12.54 -0.60
N TRP A 9 -5.18 11.53 -1.02
CA TRP A 9 -5.02 10.83 -2.30
C TRP A 9 -5.01 11.74 -3.53
N PHE A 10 -5.69 12.88 -3.46
CA PHE A 10 -5.76 13.81 -4.58
C PHE A 10 -4.45 14.58 -4.74
N THR A 11 -3.88 15.07 -3.63
CA THR A 11 -2.70 15.96 -3.65
C THR A 11 -1.38 15.26 -3.33
N GLY A 12 -1.43 14.03 -2.80
CA GLY A 12 -0.27 13.32 -2.26
C GLY A 12 0.23 13.87 -0.92
N LEU A 13 -0.48 14.84 -0.32
CA LEU A 13 -0.09 15.44 0.95
C LEU A 13 -0.31 14.44 2.10
N ALA A 14 0.77 14.06 2.78
CA ALA A 14 0.69 13.41 4.08
C ALA A 14 0.69 14.48 5.18
N THR A 15 -0.28 14.44 6.09
CA THR A 15 -0.34 15.33 7.25
C THR A 15 -0.17 14.51 8.52
N LEU A 16 0.71 14.95 9.42
CA LEU A 16 0.94 14.37 10.73
C LEU A 16 0.72 15.44 11.80
N ASN A 17 -0.15 15.16 12.77
CA ASN A 17 -0.33 16.02 13.93
C ASN A 17 0.75 15.74 14.99
N ALA A 18 2.01 15.99 14.63
CA ALA A 18 3.18 15.83 15.47
C ALA A 18 4.29 16.79 15.03
N PRO A 19 5.18 17.23 15.94
CA PRO A 19 6.32 18.05 15.57
C PRO A 19 7.32 17.26 14.72
N CYS A 20 8.05 17.95 13.86
CA CYS A 20 9.08 17.37 13.02
C CYS A 20 10.29 16.93 13.87
N PRO A 21 10.62 15.62 13.90
CA PRO A 21 11.83 15.13 14.53
C PRO A 21 13.06 15.85 13.96
N PRO A 22 14.05 16.23 14.79
CA PRO A 22 15.29 16.86 14.32
C PRO A 22 15.99 16.03 13.23
N ALA A 23 15.96 14.70 13.36
CA ALA A 23 16.56 13.79 12.39
C ALA A 23 15.91 13.81 10.99
N LEU A 24 14.71 14.38 10.83
CA LEU A 24 14.07 14.59 9.52
C LEU A 24 14.31 15.99 8.93
N ARG A 25 14.91 16.92 9.70
CA ARG A 25 15.20 18.30 9.23
C ARG A 25 16.51 18.41 8.45
N HIS A 26 17.29 17.34 8.37
CA HIS A 26 18.56 17.32 7.63
C HIS A 26 18.34 17.40 6.11
N ALA A 27 19.40 17.75 5.37
CA ALA A 27 19.37 17.86 3.90
C ALA A 27 18.90 16.58 3.19
N ASP A 28 19.11 15.40 3.79
CA ASP A 28 18.69 14.11 3.24
C ASP A 28 17.18 13.84 3.40
N GLY A 29 16.48 14.68 4.17
CA GLY A 29 15.02 14.66 4.33
C GLY A 29 14.43 13.29 4.68
N LEU A 30 13.38 12.90 3.95
CA LEU A 30 12.65 11.64 4.16
C LEU A 30 13.45 10.39 3.78
N GLN A 31 14.57 10.51 3.07
CA GLN A 31 15.36 9.36 2.65
C GLN A 31 15.88 8.55 3.85
N ARG A 32 16.35 9.24 4.90
CA ARG A 32 16.83 8.59 6.14
C ARG A 32 15.71 7.77 6.78
N PHE A 33 14.49 8.28 6.75
CA PHE A 33 13.32 7.56 7.24
C PHE A 33 13.06 6.27 6.45
N PHE A 34 13.16 6.31 5.12
CA PHE A 34 12.96 5.13 4.27
C PHE A 34 14.10 4.11 4.33
N LEU A 35 15.28 4.52 4.78
CA LEU A 35 16.38 3.60 5.09
C LEU A 35 16.17 2.92 6.45
N ALA A 36 15.79 3.65 7.50
CA ALA A 36 15.64 3.09 8.86
C ALA A 36 14.38 3.61 9.61
N PRO A 37 13.19 3.01 9.49
CA PRO A 37 11.93 3.67 9.82
C PRO A 37 11.71 3.65 11.34
N ASN A 38 12.28 2.64 12.00
CA ASN A 38 12.24 2.33 13.40
C ASN A 38 13.47 2.93 14.10
N HIS A 39 14.19 3.85 13.45
CA HIS A 39 15.28 4.56 14.11
C HIS A 39 14.72 5.39 15.27
N ALA A 40 15.33 5.26 16.45
CA ALA A 40 14.83 5.87 17.69
C ALA A 40 14.67 7.40 17.58
N ASP A 41 15.57 8.07 16.85
CA ASP A 41 15.55 9.53 16.63
C ASP A 41 14.28 10.08 15.96
N PHE A 42 13.47 9.23 15.33
CA PHE A 42 12.21 9.67 14.74
C PHE A 42 11.05 9.67 15.77
N GLY A 43 11.25 9.11 16.96
CA GLY A 43 10.22 8.85 17.96
C GLY A 43 9.41 7.58 17.64
N ALA A 44 8.61 7.04 18.56
CA ALA A 44 7.85 5.80 18.28
C ALA A 44 6.57 6.06 17.45
N ALA A 45 5.86 7.16 17.72
CA ALA A 45 4.56 7.44 17.11
C ALA A 45 4.66 8.04 15.70
N VAL A 46 5.60 8.96 15.48
CA VAL A 46 5.79 9.64 14.18
C VAL A 46 6.12 8.66 13.06
N PRO A 47 7.07 7.71 13.23
CA PRO A 47 7.32 6.66 12.25
C PRO A 47 6.14 5.79 11.90
N ARG A 48 5.32 5.44 12.88
CA ARG A 48 4.14 4.60 12.63
C ARG A 48 3.20 5.31 11.68
N ILE A 49 2.83 6.53 12.04
CA ILE A 49 1.88 7.33 11.26
C ILE A 49 2.49 7.65 9.90
N LEU A 50 3.75 8.09 9.85
CA LEU A 50 4.42 8.40 8.60
C LEU A 50 4.50 7.18 7.67
N MET A 51 4.86 6.01 8.19
CA MET A 51 4.89 4.78 7.39
C MET A 51 3.50 4.42 6.87
N HIS A 52 2.47 4.49 7.71
CA HIS A 52 1.09 4.23 7.32
C HIS A 52 0.64 5.16 6.19
N GLU A 53 0.87 6.47 6.31
CA GLU A 53 0.52 7.42 5.25
C GLU A 53 1.36 7.21 3.97
N CYS A 54 2.61 6.79 4.09
CA CYS A 54 3.44 6.43 2.92
C CYS A 54 2.91 5.18 2.20
N LEU A 55 2.39 4.20 2.93
CA LEU A 55 1.80 2.99 2.34
C LEU A 55 0.59 3.31 1.46
N HIS A 56 -0.19 4.34 1.81
CA HIS A 56 -1.26 4.81 0.95
C HIS A 56 -0.76 5.33 -0.41
N ILE A 57 0.39 6.00 -0.45
CA ILE A 57 0.99 6.42 -1.74
C ILE A 57 1.40 5.20 -2.56
N PHE A 58 1.98 4.19 -1.93
CA PHE A 58 2.38 2.97 -2.62
C PHE A 58 1.16 2.23 -3.17
N GLN A 59 0.07 2.18 -2.41
CA GLN A 59 -1.21 1.65 -2.86
C GLN A 59 -1.78 2.45 -4.04
N LEU A 60 -1.71 3.79 -4.00
CA LEU A 60 -2.14 4.64 -5.11
C LEU A 60 -1.33 4.35 -6.37
N ALA A 61 0.00 4.27 -6.25
CA ALA A 61 0.89 3.98 -7.37
C ALA A 61 0.65 2.59 -7.98
N GLY A 62 0.20 1.63 -7.18
CA GLY A 62 -0.08 0.25 -7.61
C GLY A 62 -1.53 -0.04 -8.00
N SER A 63 -2.49 0.88 -7.81
CA SER A 63 -3.92 0.57 -7.96
C SER A 63 -4.57 1.34 -9.10
N ALA A 64 -5.04 0.62 -10.12
CA ALA A 64 -5.86 1.19 -11.18
C ALA A 64 -7.17 1.81 -10.63
N TRP A 65 -7.80 1.20 -9.62
CA TRP A 65 -9.03 1.74 -9.03
C TRP A 65 -8.78 3.11 -8.35
N LEU A 66 -7.73 3.20 -7.51
CA LEU A 66 -7.40 4.44 -6.81
C LEU A 66 -6.95 5.55 -7.78
N GLN A 67 -6.19 5.20 -8.82
CA GLN A 67 -5.80 6.14 -9.86
C GLN A 67 -7.00 6.68 -10.64
N ARG A 68 -7.98 5.82 -10.99
CA ARG A 68 -9.24 6.27 -11.62
C ARG A 68 -10.03 7.20 -10.73
N MET A 69 -10.11 6.93 -9.43
CA MET A 69 -10.78 7.82 -8.49
C MET A 69 -10.13 9.20 -8.48
N VAL A 70 -8.80 9.29 -8.48
CA VAL A 70 -8.09 10.58 -8.54
C VAL A 70 -8.29 11.27 -9.90
N ALA A 71 -8.24 10.52 -11.00
CA ALA A 71 -8.48 11.05 -12.34
C ALA A 71 -9.91 11.61 -12.49
N GLU A 72 -10.92 10.91 -11.96
CA GLU A 72 -12.32 11.35 -11.92
C GLU A 72 -12.47 12.66 -11.15
N GLU A 73 -11.87 12.76 -9.95
CA GLU A 73 -11.88 13.99 -9.16
C GLU A 73 -11.14 15.14 -9.87
N TRP A 74 -10.07 14.85 -10.62
CA TRP A 74 -9.35 15.88 -11.37
C TRP A 74 -10.19 16.43 -12.52
N GLN A 75 -10.88 15.57 -13.26
CA GLN A 75 -11.82 16.00 -14.29
C GLN A 75 -12.96 16.84 -13.70
N ARG A 76 -13.42 16.53 -12.49
CA ARG A 76 -14.41 17.38 -11.78
C ARG A 76 -13.85 18.76 -11.45
N VAL A 77 -12.58 18.87 -11.03
CA VAL A 77 -11.92 20.17 -10.81
C VAL A 77 -11.87 20.96 -12.11
N LEU A 78 -11.42 20.36 -13.21
CA LEU A 78 -11.34 21.03 -14.51
C LEU A 78 -12.71 21.51 -15.02
N ALA A 79 -13.75 20.68 -14.89
CA ALA A 79 -15.10 21.06 -15.27
C ALA A 79 -15.67 22.19 -14.39
N PHE A 80 -15.41 22.15 -13.09
CA PHE A 80 -15.79 23.22 -12.18
C PHE A 80 -15.11 24.55 -12.52
N GLU A 81 -13.83 24.53 -12.89
CA GLU A 81 -13.10 25.74 -13.28
C GLU A 81 -13.56 26.31 -14.62
N ALA A 82 -13.98 25.44 -15.56
CA ALA A 82 -14.52 25.86 -16.84
C ALA A 82 -15.93 26.48 -16.70
N ASP A 83 -16.81 25.84 -15.95
CA ASP A 83 -18.25 26.15 -15.97
C ASP A 83 -18.76 26.83 -14.70
N GLY A 84 -17.94 26.93 -13.64
CA GLY A 84 -18.31 27.45 -12.32
C GLY A 84 -19.31 26.57 -11.55
N LYS A 85 -19.69 25.41 -12.11
CA LYS A 85 -20.67 24.47 -11.54
C LYS A 85 -19.95 23.21 -11.07
N ALA A 86 -20.12 22.86 -9.80
CA ALA A 86 -19.57 21.64 -9.25
C ALA A 86 -20.30 20.43 -9.89
N PRO A 87 -19.62 19.58 -10.68
CA PRO A 87 -20.25 18.38 -11.21
C PRO A 87 -20.57 17.42 -10.06
N PRO A 88 -21.59 16.54 -10.20
CA PRO A 88 -21.85 15.51 -9.20
C PRO A 88 -20.61 14.64 -8.97
N LEU A 89 -20.52 14.05 -7.78
CA LEU A 89 -19.51 13.02 -7.50
C LEU A 89 -19.71 11.88 -8.51
N GLY A 90 -18.63 11.40 -9.11
CA GLY A 90 -18.73 10.23 -9.95
C GLY A 90 -18.81 8.95 -9.13
N PRO A 91 -18.94 7.80 -9.81
CA PRO A 91 -19.28 6.53 -9.18
C PRO A 91 -18.20 6.03 -8.22
N LEU A 92 -16.92 6.21 -8.56
CA LEU A 92 -15.81 5.71 -7.72
C LEU A 92 -15.72 6.48 -6.41
N ARG A 93 -15.85 7.81 -6.48
CA ARG A 93 -15.83 8.65 -5.29
C ARG A 93 -17.06 8.42 -4.42
N THR A 94 -18.22 8.17 -5.03
CA THR A 94 -19.46 7.85 -4.32
C THR A 94 -19.36 6.51 -3.58
N ALA A 95 -18.75 5.50 -4.21
CA ALA A 95 -18.51 4.20 -3.60
C ALA A 95 -17.42 4.20 -2.51
N TRP A 96 -16.55 5.22 -2.46
CA TRP A 96 -15.45 5.28 -1.49
C TRP A 96 -15.96 5.32 -0.04
N GLY A 97 -15.67 4.25 0.70
CA GLY A 97 -16.10 4.09 2.09
C GLY A 97 -17.56 3.67 2.26
N GLN A 98 -18.28 3.42 1.17
CA GLN A 98 -19.63 2.82 1.20
C GLN A 98 -19.54 1.32 0.94
N ARG A 99 -20.39 0.54 1.62
CA ARG A 99 -20.55 -0.89 1.33
C ARG A 99 -21.53 -1.05 0.17
N ALA A 100 -21.16 -1.85 -0.82
CA ALA A 100 -22.05 -2.18 -1.92
C ALA A 100 -23.00 -3.31 -1.47
N GLY A 101 -24.31 -3.04 -1.36
CA GLY A 101 -25.30 -4.05 -1.01
C GLY A 101 -25.01 -4.77 0.32
N ASP A 102 -24.92 -6.09 0.26
CA ASP A 102 -24.64 -7.01 1.37
C ASP A 102 -23.14 -7.28 1.60
N MET A 103 -22.26 -6.60 0.85
CA MET A 103 -20.82 -6.80 0.99
C MET A 103 -20.32 -6.47 2.42
N PRO A 104 -19.42 -7.27 2.99
CA PRO A 104 -19.00 -7.16 4.39
C PRO A 104 -18.18 -5.89 4.69
N TYR A 105 -17.58 -5.28 3.67
CA TYR A 105 -16.71 -4.11 3.79
C TYR A 105 -16.70 -3.27 2.51
N SER A 106 -16.16 -2.06 2.61
CA SER A 106 -15.97 -1.11 1.51
C SER A 106 -14.57 -1.20 0.91
N VAL A 107 -14.35 -0.57 -0.25
CA VAL A 107 -12.99 -0.43 -0.83
C VAL A 107 -12.04 0.28 0.13
N ARG A 108 -12.53 1.27 0.88
CA ARG A 108 -11.74 1.99 1.89
C ARG A 108 -11.26 1.04 2.97
N ASP A 109 -12.11 0.15 3.45
CA ASP A 109 -11.73 -0.83 4.48
C ASP A 109 -10.60 -1.74 3.97
N ILE A 110 -10.63 -2.17 2.70
CA ILE A 110 -9.55 -2.96 2.08
C ILE A 110 -8.24 -2.17 2.06
N VAL A 111 -8.28 -0.92 1.60
CA VAL A 111 -7.08 -0.05 1.50
C VAL A 111 -6.46 0.21 2.87
N GLU A 112 -7.28 0.57 3.87
CA GLU A 112 -6.84 0.81 5.24
C GLU A 112 -6.32 -0.47 5.91
N CYS A 113 -6.96 -1.61 5.66
CA CYS A 113 -6.51 -2.91 6.15
C CYS A 113 -5.18 -3.33 5.52
N LEU A 114 -4.98 -3.09 4.23
CA LEU A 114 -3.69 -3.31 3.55
C LEU A 114 -2.59 -2.39 4.07
N ALA A 115 -2.89 -1.12 4.35
CA ALA A 115 -1.91 -0.19 4.90
C ALA A 115 -1.52 -0.63 6.32
N ARG A 116 -2.50 -0.97 7.15
CA ARG A 116 -2.26 -1.55 8.47
C ARG A 116 -1.47 -2.85 8.38
N PHE A 117 -1.80 -3.71 7.42
CA PHE A 117 -1.13 -4.99 7.26
C PHE A 117 0.37 -4.81 7.08
N TRP A 118 0.74 -3.89 6.20
CA TRP A 118 2.14 -3.55 5.94
C TRP A 118 2.80 -2.77 7.05
N ASP A 119 2.09 -1.88 7.73
CA ASP A 119 2.66 -1.14 8.85
C ASP A 119 3.17 -2.11 9.94
N ILE A 120 2.48 -3.24 10.13
CA ILE A 120 2.84 -4.27 11.10
C ILE A 120 4.07 -5.06 10.63
N HIS A 121 4.07 -5.53 9.39
CA HIS A 121 5.21 -6.27 8.85
C HIS A 121 6.49 -5.41 8.80
N ILE A 122 6.37 -4.12 8.45
CA ILE A 122 7.51 -3.21 8.37
C ILE A 122 8.07 -2.88 9.76
N ARG A 123 7.20 -2.74 10.76
CA ARG A 123 7.60 -2.28 12.10
C ARG A 123 7.91 -3.40 13.07
N ASP A 124 7.63 -4.64 12.71
CA ASP A 124 7.58 -5.81 13.61
C ASP A 124 6.32 -5.77 14.51
N PRO A 125 5.52 -6.86 14.56
CA PRO A 125 4.37 -6.97 15.45
C PRO A 125 4.67 -6.65 16.92
N ARG A 126 5.86 -7.03 17.41
CA ARG A 126 6.26 -6.84 18.80
C ARG A 126 6.46 -5.36 19.11
N THR A 127 7.07 -4.60 18.20
CA THR A 127 7.22 -3.13 18.38
C THR A 127 5.87 -2.42 18.40
N ILE A 128 4.83 -2.98 17.78
CA ILE A 128 3.48 -2.44 17.82
C ILE A 128 2.74 -2.83 19.10
N LEU A 129 2.99 -4.03 19.62
CA LEU A 129 2.37 -4.53 20.85
C LEU A 129 3.04 -3.96 22.12
N ASP A 130 4.36 -3.96 22.14
CA ASP A 130 5.21 -3.52 23.23
C ASP A 130 5.79 -2.14 22.90
N GLU A 131 4.99 -1.07 22.87
CA GLU A 131 5.51 0.30 22.70
C GLU A 131 6.57 0.70 23.78
N ASN A 132 6.92 -0.23 24.70
CA ASN A 132 8.03 -0.21 25.67
C ASN A 132 8.98 -1.43 25.51
N ASP A 133 10.01 -1.31 24.66
CA ASP A 133 11.38 -1.83 24.86
C ASP A 133 11.63 -3.35 25.12
N THR A 134 11.04 -4.25 24.33
CA THR A 134 11.50 -5.66 24.28
C THR A 134 12.36 -5.95 23.05
N ALA A 135 13.44 -6.72 23.25
CA ALA A 135 14.31 -7.16 22.16
C ALA A 135 13.53 -8.04 21.14
N PRO A 136 13.79 -7.88 19.82
CA PRO A 136 13.06 -8.61 18.80
C PRO A 136 13.38 -10.11 18.86
N GLY A 137 12.35 -10.95 19.02
CA GLY A 137 12.44 -12.41 18.89
C GLY A 137 11.85 -12.92 17.56
N PRO A 138 11.68 -14.25 17.39
CA PRO A 138 11.22 -14.82 16.13
C PRO A 138 9.84 -14.30 15.70
N TYR A 139 9.63 -14.19 14.39
CA TYR A 139 8.34 -13.79 13.80
C TYR A 139 7.27 -14.80 14.20
N ASP A 140 6.21 -14.35 14.87
CA ASP A 140 5.09 -15.19 15.26
C ASP A 140 3.82 -14.69 14.57
N TYR A 141 3.25 -15.55 13.72
CA TYR A 141 2.00 -15.30 13.01
C TYR A 141 0.86 -14.93 13.96
N LEU A 142 0.84 -15.47 15.19
CA LEU A 142 -0.16 -15.11 16.19
C LEU A 142 0.09 -13.72 16.78
N ALA A 143 1.35 -13.35 17.03
CA ALA A 143 1.70 -11.99 17.48
C ALA A 143 1.30 -10.93 16.44
N TYR A 144 1.43 -11.26 15.15
CA TYR A 144 0.90 -10.43 14.07
C TYR A 144 -0.61 -10.21 14.20
N GLU A 145 -1.38 -11.27 14.39
CA GLU A 145 -2.84 -11.16 14.55
C GLU A 145 -3.23 -10.35 15.77
N TYR A 146 -2.51 -10.51 16.89
CA TYR A 146 -2.71 -9.66 18.06
C TYR A 146 -2.42 -8.19 17.72
N ALA A 147 -1.32 -7.88 17.03
CA ALA A 147 -0.99 -6.52 16.63
C ALA A 147 -2.02 -5.89 15.68
N LEU A 148 -2.61 -6.71 14.79
CA LEU A 148 -3.67 -6.30 13.88
C LEU A 148 -4.99 -6.03 14.63
N ARG A 149 -5.25 -6.80 15.69
CA ARG A 149 -6.42 -6.67 16.57
C ARG A 149 -6.18 -5.74 17.76
N ALA A 150 -5.04 -5.06 17.84
CA ALA A 150 -4.72 -4.09 18.89
C ALA A 150 -4.77 -2.65 18.36
N GLY A 151 -5.12 -1.68 19.22
CA GLY A 151 -5.07 -0.24 18.95
C GLY A 151 -6.43 0.47 18.85
N ALA A 152 -6.41 1.80 18.68
CA ALA A 152 -7.58 2.68 18.87
C ALA A 152 -8.62 2.71 17.73
N LYS A 153 -8.54 1.80 16.75
CA LYS A 153 -9.38 1.81 15.52
C LYS A 153 -9.77 0.40 15.04
N LEU A 154 -10.07 -0.48 16.00
CA LEU A 154 -10.46 -1.89 15.76
C LEU A 154 -11.68 -2.04 14.86
N ASP A 155 -12.55 -1.03 14.80
CA ASP A 155 -13.80 -1.10 14.05
C ASP A 155 -13.61 -0.98 12.53
N SER A 156 -12.41 -0.61 12.05
CA SER A 156 -12.17 -0.40 10.61
C SER A 156 -10.99 -1.20 10.06
N TYR A 157 -9.89 -1.33 10.81
CA TYR A 157 -8.65 -1.89 10.26
C TYR A 157 -8.62 -3.39 10.01
N PRO A 158 -9.19 -4.28 10.83
CA PRO A 158 -8.98 -5.72 10.64
C PRO A 158 -10.11 -6.40 9.85
N LYS A 159 -11.20 -5.71 9.49
CA LYS A 159 -12.42 -6.34 8.93
C LYS A 159 -12.15 -7.23 7.70
N PRO A 160 -11.48 -6.76 6.63
CA PRO A 160 -11.17 -7.62 5.48
C PRO A 160 -10.26 -8.80 5.82
N TYR A 161 -9.24 -8.57 6.65
CA TYR A 161 -8.33 -9.63 7.09
C TYR A 161 -9.03 -10.70 7.93
N LEU A 162 -9.87 -10.30 8.90
CA LEU A 162 -10.62 -11.22 9.74
C LEU A 162 -11.62 -12.05 8.95
N HIS A 163 -12.24 -11.48 7.92
CA HIS A 163 -13.09 -12.23 7.01
C HIS A 163 -12.31 -13.38 6.36
N ILE A 164 -11.12 -13.11 5.83
CA ILE A 164 -10.26 -14.15 5.26
C ILE A 164 -9.84 -15.16 6.30
N GLN A 165 -9.46 -14.70 7.49
CA GLN A 165 -9.03 -15.60 8.54
C GLN A 165 -10.12 -16.61 8.92
N ILE A 166 -11.37 -16.14 9.03
CA ILE A 166 -12.53 -17.00 9.28
C ILE A 166 -12.75 -17.96 8.11
N ALA A 167 -12.69 -17.47 6.86
CA ALA A 167 -12.82 -18.33 5.67
C ALA A 167 -11.72 -19.40 5.60
N ALA A 168 -10.48 -19.05 5.94
CA ALA A 168 -9.33 -19.95 5.95
C ALA A 168 -9.45 -21.01 7.06
N LEU A 169 -9.95 -20.66 8.25
CA LEU A 169 -10.19 -21.62 9.33
C LEU A 169 -11.19 -22.72 8.95
N HIS A 170 -12.15 -22.39 8.09
CA HIS A 170 -13.19 -23.31 7.61
C HIS A 170 -12.94 -23.84 6.18
N SER A 171 -11.78 -23.54 5.60
CA SER A 171 -11.44 -23.89 4.23
C SER A 171 -11.08 -25.38 4.07
N PRO A 172 -11.62 -26.08 3.05
CA PRO A 172 -11.19 -27.42 2.68
C PRO A 172 -9.69 -27.52 2.37
N ALA A 173 -9.11 -26.48 1.75
CA ALA A 173 -7.69 -26.43 1.41
C ALA A 173 -6.80 -26.44 2.67
N ILE A 174 -7.18 -25.68 3.69
CA ILE A 174 -6.45 -25.65 4.97
C ILE A 174 -6.63 -26.94 5.74
N ALA A 175 -7.85 -27.51 5.76
CA ALA A 175 -8.11 -28.80 6.38
C ALA A 175 -7.22 -29.91 5.81
N LYS A 176 -7.01 -29.92 4.48
CA LYS A 176 -6.21 -30.94 3.78
C LYS A 176 -4.71 -30.88 4.08
N LEU A 177 -4.19 -29.73 4.51
CA LEU A 177 -2.80 -29.65 5.00
C LEU A 177 -2.56 -30.58 6.20
N GLY A 178 -3.63 -31.06 6.88
CA GLY A 178 -3.60 -32.08 7.92
C GLY A 178 -3.13 -31.54 9.26
N ALA A 179 -4.04 -31.09 10.12
CA ALA A 179 -3.69 -30.50 11.41
C ALA A 179 -3.51 -31.58 12.49
N ALA A 180 -2.35 -31.61 13.15
CA ALA A 180 -2.11 -32.49 14.30
C ALA A 180 -2.92 -32.06 15.55
N SER A 181 -3.40 -30.82 15.60
CA SER A 181 -4.27 -30.27 16.64
C SER A 181 -5.04 -29.03 16.15
N PRO A 182 -6.08 -28.56 16.87
CA PRO A 182 -6.78 -27.30 16.54
C PRO A 182 -5.84 -26.09 16.42
N GLN A 183 -4.84 -25.97 17.30
CA GLN A 183 -3.86 -24.88 17.27
C GLN A 183 -2.99 -24.92 16.01
N HIS A 184 -2.70 -26.11 15.47
CA HIS A 184 -2.00 -26.22 14.18
C HIS A 184 -2.86 -25.74 13.02
N ASN A 185 -4.19 -25.98 13.08
CA ASN A 185 -5.12 -25.47 12.08
C ASN A 185 -5.19 -23.94 12.09
N GLU A 186 -5.27 -23.33 13.28
CA GLU A 186 -5.26 -21.87 13.46
C GLU A 186 -3.97 -21.24 12.89
N LYS A 187 -2.81 -21.82 13.20
CA LYS A 187 -1.53 -21.34 12.64
C LYS A 187 -1.49 -21.40 11.12
N ARG A 188 -2.03 -22.44 10.52
CA ARG A 188 -2.08 -22.58 9.05
C ARG A 188 -3.08 -21.64 8.39
N ALA A 189 -4.24 -21.44 9.01
CA ALA A 189 -5.19 -20.43 8.57
C ALA A 189 -4.58 -19.02 8.64
N SER A 190 -3.85 -18.73 9.72
CA SER A 190 -3.09 -17.48 9.88
C SER A 190 -2.05 -17.30 8.77
N TRP A 191 -1.19 -18.30 8.58
CA TRP A 191 -0.18 -18.31 7.52
C TRP A 191 -0.79 -18.10 6.14
N ALA A 192 -1.85 -18.85 5.79
CA ALA A 192 -2.53 -18.70 4.51
C ALA A 192 -3.17 -17.32 4.35
N THR A 193 -3.74 -16.77 5.42
CA THR A 193 -4.28 -15.41 5.41
C THR A 193 -3.19 -14.38 5.10
N GLN A 194 -2.04 -14.46 5.77
CA GLN A 194 -0.93 -13.54 5.55
C GLN A 194 -0.29 -13.70 4.16
N LEU A 195 -0.29 -14.93 3.63
CA LEU A 195 0.14 -15.20 2.26
C LEU A 195 -0.80 -14.55 1.22
N LEU A 196 -2.11 -14.76 1.37
CA LEU A 196 -3.12 -14.41 0.36
C LEU A 196 -3.58 -12.96 0.42
N PHE A 197 -3.73 -12.40 1.63
CA PHE A 197 -4.30 -11.07 1.84
C PHE A 197 -3.67 -9.98 0.97
N PRO A 198 -2.33 -9.79 0.95
CA PRO A 198 -1.74 -8.70 0.17
C PRO A 198 -1.85 -8.92 -1.34
N LEU A 199 -1.76 -10.17 -1.79
CA LEU A 199 -1.86 -10.55 -3.19
C LEU A 199 -3.28 -10.32 -3.72
N VAL A 200 -4.29 -10.85 -3.03
CA VAL A 200 -5.70 -10.69 -3.42
C VAL A 200 -6.13 -9.23 -3.28
N GLY A 201 -5.68 -8.55 -2.22
CA GLY A 201 -5.87 -7.12 -2.00
C GLY A 201 -5.43 -6.27 -3.19
N PHE A 202 -4.25 -6.52 -3.72
CA PHE A 202 -3.76 -5.78 -4.87
C PHE A 202 -4.51 -6.08 -6.16
N LEU A 203 -4.70 -7.37 -6.47
CA LEU A 203 -5.35 -7.75 -7.71
C LEU A 203 -6.77 -7.18 -7.74
N ALA A 204 -7.47 -7.26 -6.62
CA ALA A 204 -8.76 -6.62 -6.42
C ALA A 204 -8.74 -5.11 -6.70
N LEU A 205 -7.77 -4.37 -6.13
CA LEU A 205 -7.59 -2.93 -6.36
C LEU A 205 -7.19 -2.57 -7.81
N ASN A 206 -6.96 -3.56 -8.67
CA ASN A 206 -6.73 -3.41 -10.10
C ASN A 206 -7.90 -3.90 -10.97
N THR A 207 -9.08 -4.03 -10.37
CA THR A 207 -10.34 -4.30 -11.07
C THR A 207 -11.30 -3.11 -10.99
N THR A 208 -12.41 -3.16 -11.73
CA THR A 208 -13.50 -2.19 -11.63
C THR A 208 -14.33 -2.33 -10.35
N ASP A 209 -14.33 -3.51 -9.71
CA ASP A 209 -15.08 -3.81 -8.49
C ASP A 209 -14.19 -4.53 -7.46
N PRO A 210 -13.38 -3.77 -6.70
CA PRO A 210 -12.37 -4.35 -5.82
C PRO A 210 -12.96 -5.23 -4.72
N VAL A 211 -14.11 -4.90 -4.16
CA VAL A 211 -14.69 -5.68 -3.05
C VAL A 211 -15.11 -7.05 -3.54
N ARG A 212 -15.83 -7.11 -4.66
CA ARG A 212 -16.23 -8.39 -5.28
C ARG A 212 -15.03 -9.19 -5.76
N ALA A 213 -14.04 -8.54 -6.38
CA ALA A 213 -12.81 -9.19 -6.83
C ALA A 213 -12.03 -9.79 -5.64
N PHE A 214 -11.96 -9.06 -4.54
CA PHE A 214 -11.28 -9.53 -3.33
C PHE A 214 -11.94 -10.80 -2.79
N ILE A 215 -13.26 -10.80 -2.62
CA ILE A 215 -14.02 -11.98 -2.14
C ILE A 215 -13.87 -13.14 -3.12
N THR A 216 -14.07 -12.88 -4.41
CA THR A 216 -13.96 -13.90 -5.47
C THR A 216 -12.59 -14.57 -5.49
N GLY A 217 -11.50 -13.78 -5.41
CA GLY A 217 -10.14 -14.31 -5.40
C GLY A 217 -9.85 -15.16 -4.16
N MET A 218 -10.38 -14.75 -3.01
CA MET A 218 -10.25 -15.53 -1.78
C MET A 218 -11.01 -16.85 -1.84
N ASP A 219 -12.27 -16.81 -2.27
CA ASP A 219 -13.13 -18.00 -2.38
C ASP A 219 -12.58 -19.02 -3.38
N ASP A 220 -11.99 -18.57 -4.50
CA ASP A 220 -11.34 -19.47 -5.47
C ASP A 220 -10.17 -20.24 -4.85
N ILE A 221 -9.28 -19.52 -4.15
CA ILE A 221 -8.04 -20.12 -3.64
C ILE A 221 -8.29 -20.97 -2.39
N LEU A 222 -9.14 -20.50 -1.47
CA LEU A 222 -9.50 -21.25 -0.26
C LEU A 222 -10.50 -22.37 -0.54
N GLY A 223 -11.29 -22.27 -1.61
CA GLY A 223 -12.27 -23.28 -2.02
C GLY A 223 -11.68 -24.48 -2.75
N ASP A 224 -10.45 -24.38 -3.28
CA ASP A 224 -9.80 -25.48 -4.02
C ASP A 224 -8.90 -26.34 -3.11
N PRO A 225 -9.38 -27.53 -2.67
CA PRO A 225 -8.58 -28.41 -1.82
C PRO A 225 -7.38 -29.02 -2.54
N ASP A 226 -7.31 -28.97 -3.87
CA ASP A 226 -6.15 -29.42 -4.66
C ASP A 226 -5.34 -28.24 -5.19
N GLY A 227 -5.69 -27.02 -4.74
CA GLY A 227 -5.14 -25.77 -5.22
C GLY A 227 -3.73 -25.48 -4.74
N LEU A 228 -3.22 -24.34 -5.20
CA LEU A 228 -1.83 -23.92 -5.05
C LEU A 228 -1.40 -23.64 -3.60
N ILE A 229 -2.33 -23.59 -2.63
CA ILE A 229 -1.98 -23.46 -1.21
C ILE A 229 -1.11 -24.64 -0.75
N ILE A 230 -1.42 -25.87 -1.19
CA ILE A 230 -0.73 -27.08 -0.71
C ILE A 230 0.72 -27.15 -1.21
N PRO A 231 1.01 -27.01 -2.52
CA PRO A 231 2.37 -26.92 -3.01
C PRO A 231 3.15 -25.76 -2.37
N THR A 232 2.49 -24.62 -2.14
CA THR A 232 3.13 -23.46 -1.50
C THR A 232 3.51 -23.76 -0.05
N ALA A 233 2.62 -24.41 0.72
CA ALA A 233 2.88 -24.82 2.10
C ALA A 233 4.06 -25.79 2.20
N ALA A 234 4.14 -26.77 1.29
CA ALA A 234 5.24 -27.73 1.26
C ALA A 234 6.61 -27.09 1.02
N THR A 235 6.65 -25.94 0.33
CA THR A 235 7.88 -25.15 0.14
C THR A 235 8.13 -24.15 1.25
N ALA A 236 7.14 -23.85 2.08
CA ALA A 236 7.22 -22.91 3.20
C ALA A 236 7.68 -23.59 4.51
N ASP A 237 7.48 -24.91 4.64
CA ASP A 237 7.97 -25.72 5.77
C ASP A 237 9.51 -25.62 5.85
N GLY A 238 10.01 -24.77 6.75
CA GLY A 238 11.43 -24.49 6.96
C GLY A 238 11.87 -23.05 6.63
N ILE A 239 10.96 -22.20 6.13
CA ILE A 239 11.25 -20.79 5.89
C ILE A 239 10.67 -19.93 7.03
N ASP A 240 11.54 -19.44 7.92
CA ASP A 240 11.17 -18.55 9.05
C ASP A 240 10.78 -17.11 8.62
N HIS A 241 10.58 -16.87 7.32
CA HIS A 241 10.37 -15.54 6.73
C HIS A 241 9.20 -15.52 5.73
N ILE A 242 8.09 -14.89 6.12
CA ILE A 242 6.89 -14.76 5.28
C ILE A 242 7.20 -14.06 3.94
N GLU A 243 8.21 -13.20 3.90
CA GLU A 243 8.66 -12.48 2.71
C GLU A 243 9.17 -13.41 1.61
N LEU A 244 9.93 -14.43 1.98
CA LEU A 244 10.41 -15.46 1.05
C LEU A 244 9.26 -16.36 0.57
N THR A 245 8.28 -16.59 1.46
CA THR A 245 7.07 -17.34 1.09
C THR A 245 6.27 -16.56 0.04
N TRP A 246 6.07 -15.26 0.20
CA TRP A 246 5.44 -14.43 -0.84
C TRP A 246 6.20 -14.53 -2.16
N LEU A 247 7.53 -14.36 -2.15
CA LEU A 247 8.35 -14.40 -3.37
C LEU A 247 8.18 -15.71 -4.16
N ASN A 248 8.11 -16.84 -3.47
CA ASN A 248 7.95 -18.16 -4.09
C ASN A 248 6.52 -18.42 -4.57
N ALA A 249 5.52 -17.95 -3.81
CA ALA A 249 4.12 -18.17 -4.11
C ALA A 249 3.62 -17.25 -5.24
N TRP A 250 4.19 -16.05 -5.36
CA TRP A 250 3.71 -14.98 -6.22
C TRP A 250 3.51 -15.38 -7.68
N PRO A 251 4.54 -15.94 -8.37
CA PRO A 251 4.44 -16.27 -9.79
C PRO A 251 3.44 -17.39 -10.07
N GLN A 252 3.09 -18.17 -9.05
CA GLN A 252 2.17 -19.29 -9.14
C GLN A 252 0.73 -18.83 -8.88
N LEU A 253 0.51 -18.08 -7.79
CA LEU A 253 -0.81 -17.63 -7.37
C LEU A 253 -1.38 -16.51 -8.25
N THR A 254 -0.54 -15.60 -8.74
CA THR A 254 -1.00 -14.42 -9.49
C THR A 254 -1.71 -14.79 -10.80
N PRO A 255 -1.14 -15.62 -11.70
CA PRO A 255 -1.83 -15.99 -12.94
C PRO A 255 -3.14 -16.73 -12.68
N ARG A 256 -3.17 -17.58 -11.65
CA ARG A 256 -4.37 -18.31 -11.24
C ARG A 256 -5.47 -17.35 -10.78
N LEU A 257 -5.15 -16.44 -9.86
CA LEU A 257 -6.09 -15.44 -9.37
C LEU A 257 -6.58 -14.54 -10.50
N ALA A 258 -5.69 -14.08 -11.38
CA ALA A 258 -6.06 -13.28 -12.54
C ALA A 258 -7.05 -14.04 -13.45
N ALA A 259 -6.83 -15.34 -13.68
CA ALA A 259 -7.75 -16.18 -14.45
C ALA A 259 -9.11 -16.36 -13.77
N ALA A 260 -9.12 -16.59 -12.45
CA ALA A 260 -10.36 -16.70 -11.66
C ALA A 260 -11.19 -15.40 -11.71
N LEU A 261 -10.53 -14.26 -11.53
CA LEU A 261 -11.15 -12.94 -11.63
C LEU A 261 -11.69 -12.67 -13.03
N ALA A 262 -10.92 -12.99 -14.08
CA ALA A 262 -11.38 -12.86 -15.47
C ALA A 262 -12.61 -13.72 -15.75
N LYS A 263 -12.63 -14.99 -15.28
CA LYS A 263 -13.79 -15.89 -15.38
C LYS A 263 -15.03 -15.34 -14.66
N ALA A 264 -14.83 -14.61 -13.57
CA ALA A 264 -15.89 -13.93 -12.84
C ALA A 264 -16.31 -12.59 -13.45
N GLY A 265 -15.78 -12.20 -14.62
CA GLY A 265 -16.10 -10.93 -15.26
C GLY A 265 -15.45 -9.72 -14.58
N LEU A 266 -14.34 -9.93 -13.88
CA LEU A 266 -13.56 -8.92 -13.16
C LEU A 266 -12.12 -8.91 -13.68
N PRO A 267 -11.89 -8.67 -14.99
CA PRO A 267 -10.54 -8.68 -15.53
C PRO A 267 -9.67 -7.62 -14.83
N LEU A 268 -8.37 -7.89 -14.78
CA LEU A 268 -7.41 -6.90 -14.32
C LEU A 268 -7.30 -5.80 -15.38
N ASP A 269 -7.47 -4.55 -14.96
CA ASP A 269 -7.57 -3.41 -15.87
C ASP A 269 -6.21 -2.85 -16.32
N ALA A 270 -5.09 -3.28 -15.71
CA ALA A 270 -3.81 -2.59 -15.90
C ALA A 270 -2.54 -3.43 -15.69
N HIS A 271 -1.45 -2.90 -16.25
CA HIS A 271 -0.05 -3.23 -15.92
C HIS A 271 0.17 -3.14 -14.39
N PRO A 272 1.14 -3.87 -13.79
CA PRO A 272 1.40 -3.87 -12.34
C PRO A 272 1.67 -2.50 -11.68
N MET A 273 1.70 -1.40 -12.44
CA MET A 273 1.89 -0.02 -11.97
C MET A 273 0.71 0.90 -12.36
N GLY A 274 -0.47 0.33 -12.64
CA GLY A 274 -1.71 1.05 -12.92
C GLY A 274 -1.84 1.63 -14.34
N LEU A 275 -2.57 2.75 -14.45
CA LEU A 275 -3.11 3.36 -15.66
C LEU A 275 -2.31 4.60 -16.09
N ALA A 276 -1.05 4.36 -16.45
CA ALA A 276 -0.09 5.40 -16.76
C ALA A 276 -0.47 6.37 -17.90
N ASP A 277 -1.41 5.98 -18.77
CA ASP A 277 -1.83 6.73 -19.97
C ASP A 277 -3.29 7.18 -19.93
N GLN A 278 -3.96 7.07 -18.78
CA GLN A 278 -5.36 7.51 -18.67
C GLN A 278 -5.46 9.04 -18.59
N PRO A 279 -6.35 9.68 -19.38
CA PRO A 279 -6.72 11.07 -19.18
C PRO A 279 -7.20 11.32 -17.76
N GLY A 280 -6.77 12.42 -17.16
CA GLY A 280 -7.03 12.75 -15.76
C GLY A 280 -5.90 12.33 -14.82
N TRP A 281 -5.14 11.28 -15.16
CA TRP A 281 -3.97 10.86 -14.37
C TRP A 281 -2.66 11.42 -14.96
N SER A 282 -2.49 11.29 -16.28
CA SER A 282 -1.27 11.73 -16.99
C SER A 282 -1.08 13.24 -17.03
N ASP A 283 -2.16 14.01 -16.90
CA ASP A 283 -2.17 15.48 -16.88
C ASP A 283 -2.36 16.05 -15.46
N HIS A 284 -2.52 15.20 -14.44
CA HIS A 284 -2.64 15.65 -13.06
C HIS A 284 -1.36 16.37 -12.61
N PRO A 285 -1.43 17.57 -12.01
CA PRO A 285 -0.24 18.39 -11.73
C PRO A 285 0.81 17.68 -10.86
N VAL A 286 0.33 16.89 -9.88
CA VAL A 286 1.19 16.13 -8.96
C VAL A 286 1.54 14.75 -9.51
N TRP A 287 0.58 14.05 -10.14
CA TRP A 287 0.69 12.61 -10.41
C TRP A 287 1.21 12.29 -11.80
N ARG A 288 1.29 13.27 -12.72
CA ARG A 288 1.90 13.11 -14.05
C ARG A 288 3.32 12.52 -14.03
N PHE A 289 4.03 12.66 -12.91
CA PHE A 289 5.38 12.12 -12.73
C PHE A 289 5.43 10.67 -12.22
N SER A 290 4.31 10.13 -11.75
CA SER A 290 4.23 8.76 -11.19
C SER A 290 4.58 7.69 -12.23
N LYS A 291 4.20 7.90 -13.50
CA LYS A 291 4.43 6.95 -14.60
C LYS A 291 5.89 6.57 -14.72
N GLY A 292 6.79 7.53 -14.95
CA GLY A 292 8.17 7.10 -15.18
C GLY A 292 8.99 6.96 -13.90
N ARG A 293 8.50 7.41 -12.73
CA ARG A 293 8.96 6.88 -11.43
C ARG A 293 8.72 5.37 -11.38
N ALA A 294 7.52 4.92 -11.78
CA ALA A 294 7.19 3.51 -11.86
C ALA A 294 8.06 2.75 -12.87
N GLN A 295 8.26 3.31 -14.08
CA GLN A 295 9.12 2.69 -15.09
C GLN A 295 10.59 2.64 -14.67
N ALA A 296 11.09 3.69 -14.01
CA ALA A 296 12.46 3.70 -13.49
C ALA A 296 12.64 2.64 -12.40
N LEU A 297 11.66 2.51 -11.50
CA LEU A 297 11.65 1.45 -10.50
C LEU A 297 11.61 0.06 -11.15
N ALA A 298 10.73 -0.15 -12.14
CA ALA A 298 10.65 -1.42 -12.87
C ALA A 298 12.00 -1.78 -13.51
N ARG A 299 12.62 -0.85 -14.24
CA ARG A 299 13.95 -1.05 -14.84
C ARG A 299 15.03 -1.36 -13.80
N TYR A 300 15.01 -0.67 -12.66
CA TYR A 300 15.93 -0.93 -11.57
C TYR A 300 15.76 -2.34 -11.00
N LEU A 301 14.51 -2.78 -10.81
CA LEU A 301 14.19 -4.13 -10.35
C LEU A 301 14.63 -5.19 -11.37
N ASP A 302 14.37 -4.96 -12.66
CA ASP A 302 14.81 -5.84 -13.75
C ASP A 302 16.34 -5.95 -13.79
N ALA A 303 17.05 -4.82 -13.64
CA ALA A 303 18.52 -4.80 -13.62
C ALA A 303 19.10 -5.60 -12.45
N ILE A 304 18.47 -5.56 -11.27
CA ILE A 304 18.88 -6.39 -10.13
C ILE A 304 18.57 -7.86 -10.38
N ALA A 305 17.43 -8.17 -11.01
CA ALA A 305 17.04 -9.54 -11.34
C ALA A 305 17.95 -10.16 -12.42
N LEU A 306 18.49 -9.37 -13.34
CA LEU A 306 19.23 -9.81 -14.52
C LEU A 306 20.76 -9.81 -14.37
N ALA A 307 21.34 -9.35 -13.27
CA ALA A 307 22.81 -9.35 -13.11
C ALA A 307 23.37 -10.79 -12.98
N PRO A 308 24.09 -11.33 -13.99
CA PRO A 308 24.66 -12.67 -13.87
C PRO A 308 25.79 -12.65 -12.84
N PRO A 309 25.90 -13.67 -11.97
CA PRO A 309 27.02 -13.75 -11.03
C PRO A 309 28.32 -14.04 -11.80
N PRO A 310 29.47 -13.45 -11.42
CA PRO A 310 30.74 -13.58 -12.14
C PRO A 310 31.13 -15.06 -12.34
N PRO A 311 31.74 -15.42 -13.49
CA PRO A 311 31.94 -16.80 -13.93
C PRO A 311 32.69 -17.70 -12.93
N ASP A 312 33.46 -17.11 -12.01
CA ASP A 312 34.41 -17.85 -11.17
C ASP A 312 33.93 -17.98 -9.69
N ALA A 313 32.70 -17.60 -9.39
CA ALA A 313 32.21 -17.67 -8.01
C ALA A 313 31.94 -19.14 -7.59
N PRO A 314 32.37 -19.59 -6.39
CA PRO A 314 32.33 -21.01 -6.02
C PRO A 314 30.91 -21.56 -5.87
N ALA A 315 30.76 -22.88 -5.78
CA ALA A 315 29.48 -23.62 -5.73
C ALA A 315 28.48 -23.21 -4.63
N TRP A 316 28.86 -22.31 -3.72
CA TRP A 316 27.95 -21.57 -2.87
C TRP A 316 27.26 -20.39 -3.59
N LYS A 317 27.19 -20.37 -4.93
CA LYS A 317 26.11 -19.69 -5.71
C LYS A 317 24.72 -20.31 -5.48
N LEU A 318 24.49 -20.69 -4.24
CA LEU A 318 23.25 -20.63 -3.49
C LEU A 318 22.44 -19.40 -3.90
N THR A 319 21.16 -19.67 -4.08
CA THR A 319 20.14 -18.97 -4.85
C THR A 319 20.02 -17.49 -4.51
N LEU A 320 19.30 -16.72 -5.32
CA LEU A 320 18.83 -15.36 -4.95
C LEU A 320 18.31 -15.33 -3.49
N ALA A 321 17.70 -16.41 -3.00
CA ALA A 321 17.25 -16.57 -1.61
C ALA A 321 18.38 -16.50 -0.56
N ASP A 322 19.61 -16.91 -0.85
CA ASP A 322 20.74 -16.87 0.11
C ASP A 322 21.40 -15.50 0.19
N LYS A 323 21.47 -14.77 -0.93
CA LYS A 323 21.83 -13.35 -0.93
C LYS A 323 20.75 -12.49 -0.27
N ILE A 324 19.49 -12.84 -0.48
CA ILE A 324 18.36 -12.25 0.24
C ILE A 324 18.48 -12.60 1.72
N ALA A 325 18.73 -13.86 2.10
CA ALA A 325 18.88 -14.28 3.49
C ALA A 325 20.09 -13.63 4.18
N GLU A 326 21.21 -13.42 3.49
CA GLU A 326 22.37 -12.70 4.04
C GLU A 326 22.07 -11.21 4.22
N THR A 327 21.39 -10.60 3.24
CA THR A 327 20.90 -9.22 3.35
C THR A 327 19.87 -9.11 4.47
N MET A 328 18.96 -10.08 4.64
CA MET A 328 18.01 -10.19 5.76
C MET A 328 18.72 -10.44 7.10
N LYS A 329 19.83 -11.19 7.14
CA LYS A 329 20.64 -11.36 8.36
C LYS A 329 21.29 -10.04 8.81
N LYS A 330 21.71 -9.18 7.87
CA LYS A 330 22.35 -7.88 8.14
C LYS A 330 21.36 -6.71 8.25
N ASN A 331 20.25 -6.79 7.52
CA ASN A 331 19.15 -5.85 7.40
C ASN A 331 17.88 -6.70 7.24
N ARG A 332 17.18 -7.03 8.34
CA ARG A 332 16.00 -7.93 8.43
C ARG A 332 14.81 -7.64 7.49
N PHE A 333 14.94 -6.71 6.54
CA PHE A 333 13.87 -6.07 5.79
C PHE A 333 14.12 -5.92 4.28
N ALA A 334 14.93 -6.77 3.66
CA ALA A 334 15.11 -6.76 2.19
C ALA A 334 13.97 -7.51 1.48
N VAL A 335 12.98 -6.79 0.93
CA VAL A 335 11.79 -7.35 0.26
C VAL A 335 11.84 -7.10 -1.26
N HIS A 336 11.83 -8.18 -2.07
CA HIS A 336 11.72 -8.15 -3.54
C HIS A 336 10.30 -8.53 -4.04
N ALA A 337 9.82 -7.75 -5.03
CA ALA A 337 8.82 -7.96 -6.12
C ALA A 337 7.29 -8.13 -5.86
N PHE A 338 6.49 -7.30 -6.55
CA PHE A 338 5.04 -6.98 -6.44
C PHE A 338 4.10 -7.89 -7.29
N PRO A 339 2.74 -7.84 -7.16
CA PRO A 339 2.02 -6.69 -6.62
C PRO A 339 1.01 -6.75 -5.45
N GLY A 340 1.13 -5.76 -4.54
CA GLY A 340 0.41 -5.64 -3.27
C GLY A 340 1.31 -5.36 -2.07
N LEU A 341 2.60 -5.16 -2.30
CA LEU A 341 3.64 -5.13 -1.29
C LEU A 341 4.32 -3.76 -1.21
N PRO A 342 5.17 -3.51 -0.22
CA PRO A 342 6.25 -2.54 -0.28
C PRO A 342 7.52 -3.23 -0.83
N VAL A 343 7.83 -3.05 -2.11
CA VAL A 343 9.19 -3.23 -2.68
C VAL A 343 10.16 -2.45 -1.83
N PHE A 344 11.37 -2.98 -1.60
CA PHE A 344 12.53 -2.28 -1.02
C PHE A 344 12.11 -1.03 -0.30
N ARG A 345 11.82 -1.11 0.99
CA ARG A 345 11.34 0.07 1.73
C ARG A 345 12.17 1.33 1.44
N ALA A 346 13.47 1.12 1.26
CA ALA A 346 14.39 2.00 0.58
C ALA A 346 13.88 2.39 -0.83
N ALA A 347 14.02 1.57 -1.87
CA ALA A 347 13.70 1.92 -3.27
C ALA A 347 12.28 2.48 -3.53
N LEU A 348 11.25 2.05 -2.79
CA LEU A 348 9.92 2.68 -2.85
C LEU A 348 9.88 4.03 -2.16
N GLY A 349 10.52 4.16 -1.00
CA GLY A 349 10.76 5.47 -0.42
C GLY A 349 11.55 6.38 -1.36
N PHE A 350 12.44 5.79 -2.17
CA PHE A 350 13.20 6.51 -3.19
C PHE A 350 12.33 6.97 -4.37
N ALA A 351 11.42 6.13 -4.86
CA ALA A 351 10.62 6.43 -6.03
C ALA A 351 9.26 7.11 -5.73
N PHE A 352 8.69 6.86 -4.55
CA PHE A 352 7.29 7.13 -4.20
C PHE A 352 7.12 7.74 -2.80
N ALA A 353 8.04 8.60 -2.35
CA ALA A 353 7.81 9.43 -1.17
C ALA A 353 6.58 10.36 -1.33
N PRO A 354 5.91 10.75 -0.23
CA PRO A 354 4.90 11.81 -0.25
C PRO A 354 5.51 13.06 -0.89
N PRO A 355 4.88 13.64 -1.93
CA PRO A 355 5.32 14.90 -2.49
C PRO A 355 5.55 15.98 -1.43
N LEU A 356 4.68 15.98 -0.41
CA LEU A 356 4.77 16.88 0.72
C LEU A 356 4.36 16.16 2.01
N LEU A 357 5.18 16.26 3.04
CA LEU A 357 4.83 15.88 4.41
C LEU A 357 4.63 17.16 5.24
N ARG A 358 3.44 17.35 5.78
CA ARG A 358 3.12 18.42 6.71
C ARG A 358 3.09 17.90 8.13
N LEU A 359 3.95 18.45 8.97
CA LEU A 359 4.00 18.24 10.42
C LEU A 359 3.40 19.48 11.11
N SER A 360 3.23 19.43 12.43
CA SER A 360 2.61 20.56 13.16
C SER A 360 3.42 21.85 13.10
N ASP A 361 4.73 21.74 12.87
CA ASP A 361 5.69 22.86 12.89
C ASP A 361 6.66 22.87 11.69
N ALA A 362 6.45 22.00 10.70
CA ALA A 362 7.29 21.91 9.52
C ALA A 362 6.53 21.42 8.29
N THR A 363 7.05 21.73 7.11
CA THR A 363 6.61 21.13 5.85
C THR A 363 7.87 20.63 5.13
N LEU A 364 7.93 19.33 4.89
CA LEU A 364 9.05 18.64 4.27
C LEU A 364 8.65 18.21 2.86
N PRO A 365 9.16 18.85 1.81
CA PRO A 365 9.01 18.36 0.45
C PRO A 365 9.91 17.14 0.20
N ALA A 366 9.47 16.25 -0.69
CA ALA A 366 10.32 15.18 -1.18
C ALA A 366 11.14 15.68 -2.39
N SER A 367 12.15 16.53 -2.17
CA SER A 367 13.04 17.02 -3.26
C SER A 367 13.83 15.92 -3.93
N GLY A 368 14.22 16.22 -5.17
CA GLY A 368 15.24 15.49 -5.92
C GLY A 368 16.65 15.44 -5.32
N ASN A 369 16.98 16.12 -4.20
CA ASN A 369 18.29 15.97 -3.54
C ASN A 369 18.45 14.61 -2.86
N SER A 370 17.35 14.01 -2.39
CA SER A 370 17.36 12.62 -1.94
C SER A 370 17.56 11.63 -3.10
N PHE A 371 17.40 12.10 -4.35
CA PHE A 371 17.21 11.29 -5.55
C PHE A 371 17.94 11.83 -6.78
N ALA A 372 19.12 12.42 -6.61
CA ALA A 372 19.82 13.17 -7.65
C ALA A 372 20.13 12.38 -8.94
N SER A 373 20.08 11.05 -8.87
CA SER A 373 20.25 10.13 -10.01
C SER A 373 18.96 9.80 -10.77
N LEU A 374 17.78 10.20 -10.26
CA LEU A 374 16.51 9.98 -10.94
C LEU A 374 16.23 11.18 -11.89
N PRO A 375 15.82 10.94 -13.16
CA PRO A 375 15.64 11.98 -14.18
C PRO A 375 14.40 12.89 -13.97
N TRP A 376 14.00 13.13 -12.72
CA TRP A 376 12.73 13.76 -12.33
C TRP A 376 12.92 14.95 -11.36
N PRO A 377 13.87 15.87 -11.57
CA PRO A 377 14.07 16.97 -10.63
C PRO A 377 12.90 17.96 -10.74
N LEU A 378 11.94 17.84 -9.83
CA LEU A 378 11.20 19.00 -9.36
C LEU A 378 11.98 19.54 -8.18
N ASP A 379 12.37 20.81 -8.26
CA ASP A 379 12.88 21.50 -7.09
C ASP A 379 11.75 21.64 -6.03
N ASP A 380 12.16 21.78 -4.78
CA ASP A 380 11.24 21.83 -3.64
C ASP A 380 10.20 22.93 -3.72
N GLN A 381 10.58 24.07 -4.27
CA GLN A 381 9.70 25.22 -4.40
C GLN A 381 8.60 24.93 -5.43
N THR A 382 8.97 24.39 -6.59
CA THR A 382 8.02 23.97 -7.63
C THR A 382 7.09 22.88 -7.13
N LEU A 383 7.61 21.86 -6.44
CA LEU A 383 6.77 20.77 -5.91
C LEU A 383 5.79 21.26 -4.85
N THR A 384 6.26 22.07 -3.90
CA THR A 384 5.43 22.67 -2.84
C THR A 384 4.35 23.57 -3.43
N ALA A 385 4.71 24.41 -4.42
CA ALA A 385 3.75 25.28 -5.11
C ALA A 385 2.69 24.45 -5.85
N THR A 386 3.11 23.40 -6.56
CA THR A 386 2.21 22.51 -7.31
C THR A 386 1.21 21.82 -6.39
N VAL A 387 1.67 21.22 -5.29
CA VAL A 387 0.80 20.55 -4.30
C VAL A 387 -0.15 21.57 -3.65
N THR A 388 0.35 22.75 -3.30
CA THR A 388 -0.46 23.82 -2.67
C THR A 388 -1.54 24.34 -3.60
N ASP A 389 -1.21 24.61 -4.87
CA ASP A 389 -2.19 25.06 -5.86
C ASP A 389 -3.24 23.98 -6.14
N THR A 390 -2.81 22.72 -6.31
CA THR A 390 -3.72 21.58 -6.51
C THR A 390 -4.67 21.43 -5.31
N ALA A 391 -4.17 21.55 -4.09
CA ALA A 391 -4.98 21.51 -2.87
C ALA A 391 -5.99 22.68 -2.80
N ARG A 392 -5.58 23.89 -3.21
CA ARG A 392 -6.45 25.07 -3.28
C ARG A 392 -7.60 24.86 -4.27
N ARG A 393 -7.29 24.37 -5.48
CA ARG A 393 -8.27 24.10 -6.53
C ARG A 393 -9.28 23.02 -6.10
N HIS A 394 -8.79 21.93 -5.51
CA HIS A 394 -9.66 20.89 -4.96
C HIS A 394 -10.54 21.40 -3.81
N ARG A 395 -10.00 22.23 -2.92
CA ARG A 395 -10.79 22.86 -1.85
C ARG A 395 -11.92 23.72 -2.41
N ALA A 396 -11.65 24.53 -3.43
CA ALA A 396 -12.68 25.35 -4.08
C ALA A 396 -13.83 24.50 -4.63
N LEU A 397 -13.53 23.37 -5.29
CA LEU A 397 -14.55 22.40 -5.72
C LEU A 397 -15.36 21.86 -4.53
N ARG A 398 -14.68 21.45 -3.44
CA ARG A 398 -15.37 20.90 -2.26
C ARG A 398 -16.25 21.93 -1.54
N ASP A 399 -15.81 23.18 -1.50
CA ASP A 399 -16.59 24.29 -0.94
C ASP A 399 -17.84 24.54 -1.81
N ALA A 400 -17.70 24.46 -3.14
CA ALA A 400 -18.84 24.53 -4.06
C ALA A 400 -19.81 23.35 -3.91
N ASP A 401 -19.31 22.12 -3.72
CA ASP A 401 -20.14 20.93 -3.42
C ASP A 401 -20.97 21.14 -2.13
N VAL A 402 -20.36 21.72 -1.09
CA VAL A 402 -21.05 22.03 0.16
C VAL A 402 -22.10 23.12 -0.07
N ALA A 403 -21.78 24.18 -0.81
CA ALA A 403 -22.73 25.24 -1.14
C ALA A 403 -23.96 24.71 -1.90
N ALA A 404 -23.74 23.86 -2.91
CA ALA A 404 -24.81 23.25 -3.68
C ALA A 404 -25.79 22.43 -2.81
N ARG A 405 -25.28 21.69 -1.81
CA ARG A 405 -26.12 20.93 -0.86
C ARG A 405 -27.03 21.80 0.00
N TYR A 406 -26.66 23.06 0.23
CA TYR A 406 -27.45 24.03 0.97
C TYR A 406 -28.25 24.98 0.06
N GLY A 407 -28.24 24.77 -1.26
CA GLY A 407 -28.89 25.68 -2.22
C GLY A 407 -28.22 27.06 -2.30
N LEU A 408 -26.94 27.15 -1.96
CA LEU A 408 -26.17 28.39 -1.98
C LEU A 408 -25.34 28.51 -3.28
N PRO A 409 -24.95 29.73 -3.70
CA PRO A 409 -24.01 29.93 -4.79
C PRO A 409 -22.67 29.23 -4.54
N ALA A 410 -22.00 28.74 -5.59
CA ALA A 410 -20.72 28.02 -5.49
C ALA A 410 -19.61 28.80 -4.76
N THR A 411 -19.69 30.14 -4.76
CA THR A 411 -18.73 31.03 -4.10
C THR A 411 -19.00 31.28 -2.62
N ALA A 412 -20.09 30.76 -2.05
CA ALA A 412 -20.56 31.10 -0.71
C ALA A 412 -19.53 30.83 0.41
N PHE A 413 -18.60 29.89 0.20
CA PHE A 413 -17.56 29.55 1.18
C PHE A 413 -16.14 29.88 0.71
N THR A 414 -15.99 30.56 -0.44
CA THR A 414 -14.67 30.95 -0.93
C THR A 414 -14.10 32.01 0.00
N ARG A 415 -13.03 31.67 0.75
CA ARG A 415 -12.34 32.64 1.60
C ARG A 415 -11.52 33.56 0.71
N SER A 416 -11.84 34.87 0.76
CA SER A 416 -11.08 35.95 0.12
C SER A 416 -9.66 36.05 0.64
#